data_AF-A0A964DHM1-F1
#
_entry.id   AF-A0A964DHM1-F1
#
_cell.length_a   1.000
_cell.length_b   1.000
_cell.length_c   1.000
_cell.angle_alpha   90.00
_cell.angle_beta   90.00
_cell.angle_gamma   90.00
#
_symmetry.space_group_name_H-M   'P 1'
#
loop_
_entity.id
_entity.type
_entity.pdbx_description
1 polymer ?
#
loop_
_entity_poly.entity_id
_entity_poly.type
_entity_poly.pdbx_seq_one_letter_code
_entity_poly.pdbx_strand_id
1 'polypeptide(L)'
;MGSRDNAISFLRDILQGDEYWDHGGPGDGWITESTPTLLGAFGDGAIERLKEWVLDEELALYIRGSIATALNVIAHQHPDRKEEITAFLSKLLEDTNDSTFAAFLIDELLSFKDPNFLSQVQRAFEDERIDTDVINEHIVDWLFNLPEK
;
A
#
# COMPACT_ATOMS: atom_id res chain seq x y z
N MET A 1 2.35 30.26 -6.94
CA MET A 1 3.45 29.33 -6.60
C MET A 1 2.82 28.27 -5.72
N GLY A 2 2.53 27.08 -6.25
CA GLY A 2 1.84 26.03 -5.50
C GLY A 2 2.79 25.38 -4.49
N SER A 3 2.39 25.27 -3.23
CA SER A 3 3.12 24.49 -2.24
C SER A 3 3.00 22.99 -2.57
N ARG A 4 3.96 22.18 -2.12
CA ARG A 4 3.88 20.71 -2.20
C ARG A 4 2.60 20.17 -1.57
N ASP A 5 2.12 20.80 -0.49
CA ASP A 5 0.86 20.47 0.16
C ASP A 5 -0.35 20.65 -0.76
N ASN A 6 -0.37 21.69 -1.59
CA ASN A 6 -1.46 21.87 -2.53
C ASN A 6 -1.43 20.80 -3.63
N ALA A 7 -0.23 20.42 -4.10
CA ALA A 7 -0.07 19.43 -5.15
C ALA A 7 -0.52 18.03 -4.72
N ILE A 8 -0.23 17.61 -3.49
CA ILE A 8 -0.70 16.31 -3.00
C ILE A 8 -2.23 16.30 -2.89
N SER A 9 -2.86 17.37 -2.38
CA SER A 9 -4.33 17.50 -2.32
C SER A 9 -4.98 17.43 -3.70
N PHE A 10 -4.45 18.14 -4.71
CA PHE A 10 -4.96 18.03 -6.09
C PHE A 10 -4.83 16.62 -6.65
N LEU A 11 -3.77 15.90 -6.31
CA LEU A 11 -3.63 14.51 -6.74
C LEU A 11 -4.71 13.63 -6.11
N ARG A 12 -5.05 13.83 -4.84
CA ARG A 12 -6.20 13.12 -4.22
C ARG A 12 -7.51 13.38 -4.96
N ASP A 13 -7.78 14.63 -5.31
CA ASP A 13 -9.00 14.99 -6.03
C ASP A 13 -9.07 14.28 -7.40
N ILE A 14 -7.94 14.18 -8.12
CA ILE A 14 -7.84 13.41 -9.37
C ILE A 14 -8.11 11.93 -9.12
N LEU A 15 -7.48 11.34 -8.10
CA LEU A 15 -7.65 9.92 -7.77
C LEU A 15 -9.10 9.58 -7.39
N GLN A 16 -9.84 10.51 -6.80
CA GLN A 16 -11.25 10.32 -6.44
C GLN A 16 -12.23 10.52 -7.60
N GLY A 17 -11.79 11.09 -8.73
CA GLY A 17 -12.68 11.34 -9.87
C GLY A 17 -12.79 10.12 -10.78
N ASP A 18 -13.96 9.49 -10.83
CA ASP A 18 -14.24 8.33 -11.70
C ASP A 18 -13.87 8.59 -13.17
N GLU A 19 -14.02 9.83 -13.65
CA GLU A 19 -13.67 10.25 -15.02
C GLU A 19 -12.19 10.03 -15.38
N TYR A 20 -11.30 9.95 -14.38
CA TYR A 20 -9.89 9.69 -14.58
C TYR A 20 -9.56 8.20 -14.72
N TRP A 21 -10.45 7.31 -14.26
CA TRP A 21 -10.25 5.86 -14.32
C TRP A 21 -10.79 5.22 -15.60
N ASP A 22 -11.62 5.96 -16.35
CA ASP A 22 -12.20 5.46 -17.60
C ASP A 22 -11.11 5.20 -18.65
N HIS A 23 -11.25 4.07 -19.37
CA HIS A 23 -10.41 3.78 -20.53
C HIS A 23 -10.61 4.88 -21.60
N GLY A 24 -9.52 5.51 -22.01
CA GLY A 24 -9.51 6.71 -22.86
C GLY A 24 -9.69 8.04 -22.10
N GLY A 25 -9.83 8.02 -20.78
CA GLY A 25 -9.89 9.18 -19.90
C GLY A 25 -8.50 9.76 -19.57
N PRO A 26 -8.42 10.90 -18.86
CA PRO A 26 -7.15 11.58 -18.61
C PRO A 26 -6.16 10.80 -17.72
N GLY A 27 -6.66 9.85 -16.92
CA GLY A 27 -5.85 8.95 -16.09
C GLY A 27 -5.47 7.63 -16.77
N ASP A 28 -5.99 7.37 -17.98
CA ASP A 28 -5.81 6.10 -18.67
C ASP A 28 -4.32 5.79 -18.89
N GLY A 29 -3.94 4.56 -18.57
CA GLY A 29 -2.59 4.04 -18.70
C GLY A 29 -1.56 4.56 -17.69
N TRP A 30 -1.87 5.52 -16.82
CA TRP A 30 -0.90 5.97 -15.80
C TRP A 30 -1.43 5.99 -14.38
N ILE A 31 -2.73 6.19 -14.16
CA ILE A 31 -3.29 6.37 -12.81
C ILE A 31 -3.13 5.11 -11.94
N THR A 32 -3.13 3.93 -12.54
CA THR A 32 -2.85 2.68 -11.84
C THR A 32 -1.35 2.53 -11.57
N GLU A 33 -0.53 2.60 -12.60
CA GLU A 33 0.89 2.24 -12.51
C GLU A 33 1.77 3.30 -11.83
N SER A 34 1.45 4.60 -12.04
CA SER A 34 2.32 5.70 -11.63
C SER A 34 1.92 6.33 -10.29
N THR A 35 0.69 6.15 -9.84
CA THR A 35 0.18 6.79 -8.61
C THR A 35 1.03 6.50 -7.37
N PRO A 36 1.42 5.25 -7.07
CA PRO A 36 2.29 4.97 -5.93
C PRO A 36 3.61 5.75 -5.97
N THR A 37 4.23 5.81 -7.16
CA THR A 37 5.52 6.48 -7.35
C THR A 37 5.37 8.00 -7.25
N LEU A 38 4.27 8.56 -7.78
CA LEU A 38 3.96 9.99 -7.68
C LEU A 38 3.72 10.40 -6.22
N LEU A 39 2.95 9.61 -5.47
CA LEU A 39 2.71 9.84 -4.04
C LEU A 39 4.01 9.68 -3.23
N GLY A 40 4.82 8.66 -3.52
CA GLY A 40 6.10 8.43 -2.86
C GLY A 40 7.12 9.55 -3.13
N ALA A 41 7.07 10.19 -4.31
CA ALA A 41 7.97 11.29 -4.68
C ALA A 41 7.80 12.56 -3.83
N PHE A 42 6.71 12.68 -3.06
CA PHE A 42 6.57 13.75 -2.06
C PHE A 42 7.48 13.54 -0.83
N GLY A 43 7.96 12.31 -0.60
CA GLY A 43 8.93 11.95 0.43
C GLY A 43 8.42 12.09 1.86
N ASP A 44 9.36 12.24 2.81
CA ASP A 44 9.11 12.30 4.26
C ASP A 44 7.97 13.26 4.67
N GLY A 45 7.86 14.42 4.02
CA GLY A 45 6.84 15.41 4.33
C GLY A 45 5.39 14.98 4.05
N ALA A 46 5.19 13.90 3.31
CA ALA A 46 3.85 13.37 3.00
C ALA A 46 3.41 12.22 3.91
N ILE A 47 4.31 11.65 4.73
CA ILE A 47 4.04 10.41 5.49
C ILE A 47 2.74 10.50 6.30
N GLU A 48 2.60 11.53 7.13
CA GLU A 48 1.42 11.65 8.02
C GLU A 48 0.12 11.78 7.22
N ARG A 49 0.15 12.52 6.11
CA ARG A 49 -1.01 12.68 5.25
C ARG A 49 -1.38 11.39 4.52
N LEU A 50 -0.37 10.62 4.07
CA LEU A 50 -0.60 9.32 3.44
C LEU A 50 -1.15 8.31 4.46
N LYS A 51 -0.68 8.33 5.71
CA LYS A 51 -1.26 7.53 6.80
C LYS A 51 -2.72 7.91 7.07
N GLU A 52 -3.06 9.19 7.06
CA GLU A 52 -4.47 9.63 7.17
C GLU A 52 -5.32 9.11 6.01
N TRP A 53 -4.81 9.18 4.78
CA TRP A 53 -5.60 8.83 3.59
C TRP A 53 -5.79 7.33 3.43
N VAL A 54 -4.79 6.50 3.76
CA VAL A 54 -4.95 5.05 3.67
C VAL A 54 -6.01 4.50 4.64
N LEU A 55 -6.27 5.24 5.73
CA LEU A 55 -7.33 4.96 6.70
C LEU A 55 -8.72 5.44 6.25
N ASP A 56 -8.81 6.24 5.18
CA ASP A 56 -10.08 6.73 4.65
C ASP A 56 -10.79 5.64 3.83
N GLU A 57 -11.79 5.01 4.41
CA GLU A 57 -12.56 3.93 3.78
C GLU A 57 -13.51 4.42 2.67
N GLU A 58 -13.71 5.73 2.53
CA GLU A 58 -14.44 6.32 1.39
C GLU A 58 -13.58 6.31 0.10
N LEU A 59 -12.26 6.10 0.22
CA LEU A 59 -11.39 5.91 -0.94
C LEU A 59 -11.54 4.51 -1.51
N ALA A 60 -11.57 4.43 -2.84
CA ALA A 60 -11.53 3.16 -3.54
C ALA A 60 -10.34 2.30 -3.09
N LEU A 61 -10.57 1.00 -2.99
CA LEU A 61 -9.62 0.04 -2.46
C LEU A 61 -8.23 0.12 -3.11
N TYR A 62 -8.21 0.27 -4.44
CA TYR A 62 -6.99 0.38 -5.22
C TYR A 62 -6.19 1.65 -4.91
N ILE A 63 -6.88 2.76 -4.59
CA ILE A 63 -6.24 4.01 -4.17
C ILE A 63 -5.58 3.81 -2.81
N ARG A 64 -6.29 3.18 -1.86
CA ARG A 64 -5.73 2.85 -0.54
C ARG A 64 -4.51 1.93 -0.66
N GLY A 65 -4.58 0.92 -1.53
CA GLY A 65 -3.42 0.08 -1.88
C GLY A 65 -2.26 0.91 -2.42
N SER A 66 -2.51 1.79 -3.38
CA SER A 66 -1.48 2.68 -3.95
C SER A 66 -0.83 3.61 -2.92
N ILE A 67 -1.59 4.06 -1.92
CA ILE A 67 -1.07 4.85 -0.80
C ILE A 67 -0.19 3.99 0.12
N ALA A 68 -0.57 2.73 0.39
CA ALA A 68 0.26 1.79 1.14
C ALA A 68 1.59 1.52 0.40
N THR A 69 1.55 1.32 -0.92
CA THR A 69 2.75 1.22 -1.77
C THR A 69 3.60 2.49 -1.70
N ALA A 70 2.99 3.67 -1.72
CA ALA A 70 3.72 4.94 -1.60
C ALA A 70 4.45 5.08 -0.26
N LEU A 71 3.81 4.69 0.85
CA LEU A 71 4.43 4.61 2.17
C LEU A 71 5.62 3.64 2.16
N ASN A 72 5.47 2.48 1.54
CA ASN A 72 6.55 1.50 1.39
C ASN A 72 7.74 2.05 0.56
N VAL A 73 7.46 2.74 -0.55
CA VAL A 73 8.49 3.42 -1.36
C VAL A 73 9.24 4.44 -0.51
N ILE A 74 8.54 5.25 0.29
CA ILE A 74 9.17 6.23 1.19
C ILE A 74 10.03 5.51 2.23
N ALA A 75 9.56 4.41 2.84
CA ALA A 75 10.33 3.63 3.82
C ALA A 75 11.65 3.08 3.24
N HIS A 76 11.66 2.68 1.97
CA HIS A 76 12.86 2.25 1.27
C HIS A 76 13.83 3.41 0.95
N GLN A 77 13.30 4.60 0.69
CA GLN A 77 14.10 5.80 0.41
C GLN A 77 14.62 6.49 1.68
N HIS A 78 13.91 6.32 2.80
CA HIS A 78 14.19 6.96 4.09
C HIS A 78 14.33 5.91 5.19
N PRO A 79 15.52 5.29 5.36
CA PRO A 79 15.74 4.21 6.32
C PRO A 79 15.45 4.59 7.78
N ASP A 80 15.58 5.87 8.12
CA ASP A 80 15.23 6.44 9.44
C ASP A 80 13.73 6.45 9.72
N ARG A 81 12.89 6.34 8.68
CA ARG A 81 11.43 6.22 8.77
C ARG A 81 10.91 4.80 8.63
N LYS A 82 11.79 3.85 8.22
CA LYS A 82 11.38 2.48 7.89
C LYS A 82 10.62 1.82 9.04
N GLU A 83 11.16 1.83 10.26
CA GLU A 83 10.55 1.16 11.41
C GLU A 83 9.15 1.72 11.73
N GLU A 84 9.00 3.05 11.67
CA GLU A 84 7.75 3.75 11.90
C GLU A 84 6.68 3.35 10.87
N ILE A 85 7.06 3.35 9.59
CA ILE A 85 6.15 3.01 8.48
C ILE A 85 5.79 1.52 8.51
N THR A 86 6.76 0.62 8.73
CA THR A 86 6.47 -0.82 8.79
C THR A 86 5.59 -1.18 9.98
N ALA A 87 5.80 -0.53 11.14
CA ALA A 87 4.92 -0.70 12.28
C ALA A 87 3.49 -0.24 11.98
N PHE A 88 3.34 0.89 11.27
CA PHE A 88 2.03 1.37 10.84
C PHE A 88 1.33 0.42 9.86
N LEU A 89 2.02 -0.05 8.81
CA LEU A 89 1.46 -1.00 7.83
C LEU A 89 1.11 -2.35 8.47
N SER A 90 1.97 -2.84 9.38
CA SER A 90 1.73 -4.05 10.15
C SER A 90 0.49 -3.88 11.03
N LYS A 91 0.33 -2.75 11.71
CA LYS A 91 -0.87 -2.49 12.51
C LYS A 91 -2.13 -2.43 11.64
N LEU A 92 -2.04 -1.78 10.48
CA LEU A 92 -3.14 -1.66 9.54
C LEU A 92 -3.63 -3.02 9.02
N LEU A 93 -2.71 -3.98 8.82
CA LEU A 93 -3.05 -5.36 8.45
C LEU A 93 -3.86 -6.08 9.55
N GLU A 94 -3.54 -5.83 10.83
CA GLU A 94 -4.33 -6.39 11.94
C GLU A 94 -5.73 -5.79 12.00
N ASP A 95 -5.85 -4.49 11.75
CA ASP A 95 -7.07 -3.74 12.01
C ASP A 95 -8.08 -3.81 10.86
N THR A 96 -7.63 -4.04 9.62
CA THR A 96 -8.54 -4.12 8.48
C THR A 96 -9.42 -5.39 8.52
N ASN A 97 -10.63 -5.32 7.96
CA ASN A 97 -11.50 -6.48 7.73
C ASN A 97 -11.73 -6.77 6.24
N ASP A 98 -11.09 -5.99 5.36
CA ASP A 98 -11.18 -6.17 3.91
C ASP A 98 -10.06 -7.12 3.45
N SER A 99 -10.44 -8.28 2.90
CA SER A 99 -9.48 -9.33 2.55
C SER A 99 -8.58 -8.95 1.39
N THR A 100 -9.08 -8.16 0.45
CA THR A 100 -8.33 -7.69 -0.71
C THR A 100 -7.38 -6.56 -0.30
N PHE A 101 -7.79 -5.68 0.59
CA PHE A 101 -6.88 -4.67 1.16
C PHE A 101 -5.79 -5.32 2.00
N ALA A 102 -6.14 -6.30 2.83
CA ALA A 102 -5.17 -7.07 3.62
C ALA A 102 -4.13 -7.74 2.73
N ALA A 103 -4.55 -8.30 1.59
CA ALA A 103 -3.65 -8.87 0.59
C ALA A 103 -2.63 -7.83 0.04
N PHE A 104 -3.07 -6.61 -0.28
CA PHE A 104 -2.16 -5.53 -0.69
C PHE A 104 -1.17 -5.19 0.42
N LEU A 105 -1.61 -5.09 1.68
CA LEU A 105 -0.72 -4.77 2.81
C LEU A 105 0.33 -5.87 3.05
N ILE A 106 -0.02 -7.15 2.83
CA ILE A 106 0.94 -8.24 2.90
C ILE A 106 2.04 -8.04 1.85
N ASP A 107 1.69 -7.76 0.59
CA ASP A 107 2.70 -7.54 -0.47
C ASP A 107 3.69 -6.43 -0.09
N GLU A 108 3.18 -5.32 0.47
CA GLU A 108 4.02 -4.23 0.96
C GLU A 108 4.95 -4.66 2.11
N LEU A 109 4.43 -5.39 3.11
CA LEU A 109 5.22 -5.88 4.24
C LEU A 109 6.29 -6.90 3.82
N LEU A 110 5.95 -7.78 2.87
CA LEU A 110 6.85 -8.79 2.33
C LEU A 110 8.01 -8.16 1.55
N SER A 111 7.79 -7.02 0.90
CA SER A 111 8.83 -6.31 0.14
C SER A 111 10.07 -5.95 0.99
N PHE A 112 9.89 -5.75 2.30
CA PHE A 112 10.98 -5.46 3.23
C PHE A 112 11.87 -6.69 3.53
N LYS A 113 11.42 -7.90 3.15
CA LYS A 113 12.08 -9.18 3.38
C LYS A 113 12.50 -9.39 4.83
N ASP A 114 11.69 -8.89 5.77
CA ASP A 114 11.91 -9.07 7.21
C ASP A 114 11.13 -10.30 7.71
N PRO A 115 11.81 -11.36 8.17
CA PRO A 115 11.17 -12.56 8.69
C PRO A 115 10.25 -12.31 9.90
N ASN A 116 10.38 -11.17 10.58
CA ASN A 116 9.52 -10.83 11.72
C ASN A 116 8.04 -10.70 11.32
N PHE A 117 7.74 -10.41 10.05
CA PHE A 117 6.36 -10.35 9.56
C PHE A 117 5.75 -11.72 9.27
N LEU A 118 6.56 -12.79 9.15
CA LEU A 118 6.07 -14.12 8.75
C LEU A 118 4.95 -14.63 9.66
N SER A 119 5.10 -14.51 10.98
CA SER A 119 4.08 -14.99 11.92
C SER A 119 2.77 -14.23 11.81
N GLN A 120 2.81 -12.94 11.44
CA GLN A 120 1.61 -12.14 11.22
C GLN A 120 0.95 -12.52 9.89
N VAL A 121 1.74 -12.63 8.82
CA VAL A 121 1.30 -13.01 7.48
C VAL A 121 0.66 -14.39 7.49
N GLN A 122 1.31 -15.39 8.08
CA GLN A 122 0.80 -16.75 8.19
C GLN A 122 -0.53 -16.79 8.94
N ARG A 123 -0.64 -16.06 10.06
CA ARG A 123 -1.88 -15.99 10.82
C ARG A 123 -3.03 -15.39 10.01
N ALA A 124 -2.74 -14.38 9.18
CA ALA A 124 -3.76 -13.80 8.31
C ALA A 124 -4.27 -14.79 7.25
N PHE A 125 -3.40 -15.66 6.71
CA PHE A 125 -3.81 -16.77 5.85
C PHE A 125 -4.63 -17.84 6.61
N GLU A 126 -4.15 -18.25 7.79
CA GLU A 126 -4.83 -19.24 8.65
C GLU A 126 -6.23 -18.79 9.09
N ASP A 127 -6.40 -17.49 9.34
CA ASP A 127 -7.67 -16.87 9.72
C ASP A 127 -8.60 -16.58 8.51
N GLU A 128 -8.21 -17.01 7.30
CA GLU A 128 -8.95 -16.77 6.03
C GLU A 128 -9.24 -15.27 5.78
N ARG A 129 -8.35 -14.38 6.25
CA ARG A 129 -8.50 -12.92 6.14
C ARG A 129 -7.92 -12.32 4.87
N ILE A 130 -7.42 -13.15 3.95
CA ILE A 130 -6.64 -12.71 2.78
C ILE A 130 -7.33 -13.15 1.49
N ASP A 131 -7.40 -12.23 0.53
CA ASP A 131 -7.78 -12.54 -0.84
C ASP A 131 -6.64 -13.28 -1.55
N THR A 132 -6.79 -14.59 -1.71
CA THR A 132 -5.75 -15.47 -2.27
C THR A 132 -5.55 -15.32 -3.77
N ASP A 133 -6.47 -14.65 -4.48
CA ASP A 133 -6.31 -14.34 -5.90
C ASP A 133 -5.34 -13.16 -6.10
N VAL A 134 -5.18 -12.31 -5.08
CA VAL A 134 -4.20 -11.23 -5.06
C VAL A 134 -2.82 -11.73 -4.59
N ILE A 135 -2.77 -12.47 -3.47
CA ILE A 135 -1.52 -13.04 -2.95
C ILE A 135 -1.78 -14.38 -2.27
N ASN A 136 -0.95 -15.37 -2.56
CA ASN A 136 -1.08 -16.73 -2.00
C ASN A 136 0.13 -17.15 -1.18
N GLU A 137 -0.03 -18.20 -0.35
CA GLU A 137 1.03 -18.74 0.51
C GLU A 137 2.29 -19.13 -0.27
N HIS A 138 2.17 -19.61 -1.51
CA HIS A 138 3.31 -19.98 -2.33
C HIS A 138 4.23 -18.79 -2.63
N ILE A 139 3.70 -17.57 -2.79
CA ILE A 139 4.51 -16.35 -2.93
C ILE A 139 5.34 -16.11 -1.67
N VAL A 140 4.75 -16.29 -0.49
CA VAL A 140 5.44 -16.14 0.81
C VAL A 140 6.55 -17.17 0.95
N ASP A 141 6.24 -18.43 0.68
CA ASP A 141 7.19 -19.53 0.77
C ASP A 141 8.36 -19.33 -0.19
N TRP A 142 8.08 -18.95 -1.44
CA TRP A 142 9.10 -18.62 -2.43
C TRP A 142 10.00 -17.46 -2.00
N LEU A 143 9.41 -16.38 -1.47
CA LEU A 143 10.16 -15.18 -1.07
C LEU A 143 11.13 -15.45 0.09
N PHE A 144 10.73 -16.32 1.02
CA PHE A 144 11.52 -16.66 2.22
C PHE A 144 12.26 -18.00 2.13
N ASN A 145 12.21 -18.70 0.99
CA ASN A 145 12.75 -20.04 0.80
C ASN A 145 12.26 -21.04 1.86
N LEU A 146 10.96 -20.99 2.18
CA LEU A 146 10.33 -21.96 3.08
C LEU A 146 10.05 -23.28 2.33
N PRO A 147 9.92 -24.42 3.04
CA PRO A 147 9.52 -25.66 2.42
C PRO A 147 8.07 -25.55 1.91
N GLU A 148 7.80 -26.03 0.69
CA GLU A 148 6.43 -26.17 0.18
C GLU A 148 5.62 -27.09 1.12
N LYS A 149 4.42 -26.64 1.50
CA LYS A 149 3.48 -27.40 2.35
C LYS A 149 2.65 -28.40 1.56
#